data_AF-A0A9D4DZI6-F1
#
_entry.id   AF-A0A9D4DZI6-F1
#
_cell.length_a   1.000
_cell.length_b   1.000
_cell.length_c   1.000
_cell.angle_alpha   90.00
_cell.angle_beta   90.00
_cell.angle_gamma   90.00
#
_symmetry.space_group_name_H-M   'P 1'
#
loop_
_entity.id
_entity.type
_entity.pdbx_description
1 polymer ?
#
loop_
_entity_poly.entity_id
_entity_poly.type
_entity_poly.pdbx_seq_one_letter_code
_entity_poly.pdbx_strand_id
1 'polypeptide(L)' 'MEQSICLAGLGEQGFSAKSFRPSGATSAIEQGVNPEVVRKVGRWKNSEVFFAHYVHARTPDSFSNNILNHN' A
#
# COMPACT_ATOMS: atom_id res chain seq x y z
N MET A 1 9.97 -6.95 -14.94
CA MET A 1 9.49 -6.44 -13.64
C MET A 1 9.68 -4.93 -13.57
N GLU A 2 10.86 -4.42 -13.92
CA GLU A 2 11.13 -2.97 -14.00
C GLU A 2 10.22 -2.24 -14.99
N GLN A 3 9.93 -2.83 -16.15
CA GLN A 3 8.95 -2.26 -17.09
C GLN A 3 7.55 -2.09 -16.48
N SER A 4 7.10 -3.02 -15.63
CA SER A 4 5.79 -2.94 -14.98
C SER A 4 5.73 -1.81 -13.93
N ILE A 5 6.87 -1.46 -13.32
CA ILE A 5 7.00 -0.35 -12.37
C ILE A 5 6.93 0.99 -13.12
N CYS A 6 7.61 1.09 -14.26
CA CYS A 6 7.56 2.29 -15.11
C CYS A 6 6.15 2.50 -15.69
N LEU A 7 5.51 1.44 -16.19
CA LEU A 7 4.13 1.50 -16.71
C LEU A 7 3.09 1.88 -15.63
N ALA A 8 3.39 1.61 -14.37
CA ALA A 8 2.57 1.98 -13.22
C ALA A 8 2.80 3.44 -12.76
N GLY A 9 3.71 4.19 -13.39
CA GLY A 9 4.08 5.54 -12.97
C GLY A 9 4.95 5.57 -11.70
N LEU A 10 5.50 4.42 -11.29
CA LEU A 10 6.28 4.27 -10.05
C LEU A 10 7.81 4.33 -10.28
N GLY A 11 8.24 4.45 -11.53
CA GLY A 11 9.66 4.44 -11.90
C GLY A 11 10.45 5.62 -11.34
N GLU A 12 9.84 6.82 -11.27
CA GLU A 12 10.48 8.03 -10.73
C GLU A 12 10.39 8.12 -9.20
N GLN A 13 9.57 7.27 -8.57
CA GLN A 13 9.37 7.24 -7.11
C GLN A 13 10.41 6.37 -6.38
N GLY A 14 11.44 5.89 -7.08
CA GLY A 14 12.52 5.09 -6.49
C GLY A 14 12.13 3.66 -6.12
N PHE A 15 10.96 3.18 -6.57
CA PHE A 15 10.52 1.81 -6.30
C PHE A 15 11.27 0.80 -7.17
N SER A 16 11.73 -0.28 -6.54
CA SER A 16 12.34 -1.41 -7.23
C SER A 16 11.45 -2.64 -7.10
N ALA A 17 11.73 -3.70 -7.86
CA ALA A 17 11.06 -4.99 -7.73
C ALA A 17 11.04 -5.53 -6.27
N LYS A 18 12.09 -5.24 -5.49
CA LYS A 18 12.19 -5.63 -4.08
C LYS A 18 11.23 -4.84 -3.19
N SER A 19 10.85 -3.64 -3.61
CA SER A 19 9.92 -2.75 -2.90
C SER A 19 8.47 -3.23 -2.94
N PHE A 20 8.14 -4.32 -3.66
CA PHE A 20 6.77 -4.88 -3.67
C PHE A 20 6.67 -6.22 -2.93
N ARG A 21 7.70 -6.57 -2.15
CA ARG A 21 7.70 -7.62 -1.12
C ARG A 21 6.94 -7.13 0.12
N PRO A 22 6.57 -8.01 1.09
CA PRO A 22 5.65 -7.67 2.20
C PRO A 22 5.88 -6.28 2.83
N SER A 23 7.10 -5.98 3.26
CA SER A 23 7.44 -4.71 3.90
C SER A 23 7.34 -3.50 2.96
N GLY A 24 7.82 -3.63 1.73
CA GLY A 24 7.76 -2.55 0.76
C GLY A 24 6.34 -2.34 0.21
N ALA A 25 5.54 -3.40 0.10
CA ALA A 25 4.14 -3.29 -0.26
C ALA A 25 3.39 -2.44 0.77
N THR A 26 3.55 -2.72 2.07
CA THR A 26 3.00 -1.89 3.14
C THR A 26 3.44 -0.43 3.01
N SER A 27 4.74 -0.17 2.85
CA SER A 27 5.25 1.20 2.70
C SER A 27 4.69 1.93 1.47
N ALA A 28 4.48 1.23 0.34
CA ALA A 28 3.86 1.83 -0.84
C ALA A 28 2.39 2.19 -0.59
N ILE A 29 1.63 1.32 0.10
CA ILE A 29 0.25 1.62 0.51
C ILE A 29 0.20 2.82 1.46
N GLU A 30 1.11 2.88 2.44
CA GLU A 30 1.22 4.02 3.37
C GLU A 30 1.58 5.33 2.66
N GLN A 31 2.34 5.28 1.57
CA GLN A 31 2.63 6.45 0.74
C GLN A 31 1.46 6.85 -0.17
N GLY A 32 0.33 6.14 -0.12
CA GLY A 32 -0.87 6.44 -0.89
C GLY A 32 -0.84 5.86 -2.31
N VAL A 33 0.09 4.95 -2.61
CA VAL A 33 0.09 4.24 -3.90
C VAL A 33 -1.13 3.32 -3.97
N ASN A 34 -1.77 3.31 -5.13
CA ASN A 34 -2.98 2.50 -5.33
C ASN A 34 -2.69 1.01 -5.04
N PRO A 35 -3.44 0.36 -4.12
CA PRO A 35 -3.19 -1.02 -3.75
C PRO A 35 -3.32 -2.03 -4.89
N GLU A 36 -4.22 -1.79 -5.85
CA GLU A 36 -4.34 -2.64 -7.05
C GLU A 36 -3.07 -2.60 -7.91
N VAL A 37 -2.40 -1.46 -7.96
CA VAL A 37 -1.14 -1.28 -8.68
C VAL A 37 -0.02 -2.03 -7.95
N VAL A 38 0.10 -1.85 -6.62
CA VAL A 38 1.08 -2.56 -5.79
C VAL A 38 0.90 -4.08 -5.90
N ARG A 39 -0.34 -4.57 -5.88
CA ARG A 39 -0.67 -6.00 -6.05
C ARG A 39 -0.21 -6.53 -7.41
N LYS A 40 -0.54 -5.83 -8.49
CA LYS A 40 -0.20 -6.23 -9.87
C LYS A 40 1.31 -6.21 -10.10
N VAL A 41 2.00 -5.16 -9.63
CA VAL A 41 3.45 -5.01 -9.78
C VAL A 41 4.20 -6.04 -8.93
N GLY A 42 3.73 -6.30 -7.70
CA GLY A 42 4.26 -7.35 -6.83
C GLY A 42 3.92 -8.78 -7.24
N ARG A 43 3.09 -8.97 -8.28
CA ARG A 43 2.63 -10.26 -8.81
C ARG A 43 1.98 -11.15 -7.74
N TRP A 44 1.23 -10.53 -6.83
CA TRP A 44 0.52 -11.24 -5.77
C TRP A 44 -0.63 -12.05 -6.36
N LYS A 45 -0.56 -13.38 -6.19
CA LYS A 45 -1.52 -14.33 -6.78
C LYS A 45 -2.91 -14.21 -6.16
N ASN A 46 -2.97 -14.10 -4.84
CA ASN A 46 -4.23 -14.02 -4.10
C ASN A 46 -4.50 -12.58 -3.70
N SER A 47 -5.50 -11.95 -4.32
CA SER A 47 -5.91 -10.58 -3.99
C SER A 47 -6.40 -10.49 -2.55
N GLU A 48 -7.27 -11.38 -2.10
CA GLU A 48 -7.83 -11.37 -0.75
C GLU A 48 -6.74 -11.39 0.32
N VAL A 49 -5.75 -12.27 0.18
CA VAL A 49 -4.59 -12.33 1.09
C VAL A 49 -3.81 -11.03 1.08
N PHE A 50 -3.58 -10.44 -0.10
CA PHE A 50 -2.86 -9.19 -0.22
C PHE A 50 -3.59 -8.03 0.48
N PHE A 51 -4.89 -7.86 0.20
CA PHE A 51 -5.69 -6.80 0.80
C PHE A 51 -5.85 -6.99 2.32
N ALA A 52 -6.07 -8.23 2.77
CA ALA A 52 -6.20 -8.53 4.20
C ALA A 52 -4.92 -8.27 5.00
N HIS A 53 -3.73 -8.54 4.43
CA HIS A 53 -2.47 -8.45 5.17
C HIS A 53 -1.73 -7.12 5.00
N TYR A 54 -1.93 -6.40 3.88
CA TYR A 54 -1.11 -5.24 3.53
C TYR A 54 -1.91 -3.96 3.28
N VAL A 55 -3.24 -4.06 3.11
CA VAL A 55 -4.10 -2.90 2.91
C VAL A 55 -4.90 -2.67 4.18
N HIS A 56 -4.25 -2.02 5.15
CA HIS A 56 -4.95 -1.54 6.33
C HIS A 56 -5.78 -0.32 5.94
N ALA A 57 -7.08 -0.35 6.25
CA ALA A 57 -7.90 0.85 6.15
C ALA A 57 -7.27 1.90 7.08
N ARG A 58 -6.81 3.02 6.50
CA ARG A 58 -6.45 4.17 7.34
C ARG A 58 -7.71 4.61 8.04
N THR A 59 -7.78 4.41 9.36
CA THR A 59 -8.77 5.08 10.18
C THR A 59 -8.59 6.58 9.94
N PRO A 60 -9.64 7.31 9.51
CA PRO A 60 -9.51 8.74 9.33
C PRO A 60 -9.07 9.37 10.65
N ASP A 61 -8.05 10.25 10.61
CA ASP A 61 -7.53 10.99 11.77
C ASP A 61 -8.63 11.73 12.56
N SER A 62 -9.78 11.97 11.92
CA SER A 62 -10.95 12.60 12.52
C SER A 62 -11.60 11.79 13.66
N PHE A 63 -11.18 10.55 13.94
CA PHE A 63 -11.79 9.73 15.00
C PHE A 63 -11.17 9.90 16.40
N SER A 64 -10.04 10.60 16.54
CA SER A 64 -9.22 10.52 17.76
C SER A 64 -9.52 11.57 18.85
N ASN A 65 -10.30 12.62 18.61
CA ASN A 65 -10.38 13.74 19.59
C ASN A 65 -11.68 13.91 20.39
N ASN A 66 -12.71 13.08 20.20
CA ASN A 66 -13.98 13.23 20.93
C ASN A 66 -14.32 12.10 21.93
N ILE A 67 -13.51 11.03 22.01
CA ILE A 67 -13.86 9.85 22.83
C ILE A 67 -13.21 9.88 24.23
N LEU A 68 -12.15 10.69 24.45
CA LEU A 68 -11.43 10.74 25.73
C LEU A 68 -11.86 11.90 26.64
N ASN A 69 -12.85 12.71 26.26
CA ASN A 69 -13.30 13.87 27.05
C ASN A 69 -14.78 13.76 27.43
N HIS A 70 -15.15 12.68 28.13
CA HIS A 70 -16.40 12.61 28.88
C HIS A 70 -16.06 12.67 30.37
N ASN A 71 -16.54 13.75 31.01
CA ASN A 71 -16.43 14.04 32.45
C ASN A 71 -16.96 12.92 33.34
#